data_AF-A0A371XEQ2-F1
#
_entry.id   AF-A0A371XEQ2-F1
#
_cell.length_a   1.000
_cell.length_b   1.000
_cell.length_c   1.000
_cell.angle_alpha   90.00
_cell.angle_beta   90.00
_cell.angle_gamma   90.00
#
_symmetry.space_group_name_H-M   'P 1'
#
loop_
_entity.id
_entity.type
_entity.pdbx_description
1 polymer ?
#
loop_
_entity_poly.entity_id
_entity_poly.type
_entity_poly.pdbx_seq_one_letter_code
_entity_poly.pdbx_strand_id
1 'polypeptide(L)' 'MKAFPPDRSAAERQRRRRLRQRRGLLRLSFDVDEVQHVELLIASGYLRADQAEDREAINLATQRLNQRLAVADVVQ' A
#
# COMPACT_ATOMS: atom_id res chain seq x y z
N MET A 1 -24.55 35.53 10.80
CA MET A 1 -24.06 34.18 11.19
C MET A 1 -23.58 33.48 9.92
N LYS A 2 -22.28 33.18 9.79
CA LYS A 2 -21.73 32.46 8.63
C LYS A 2 -22.11 30.98 8.77
N ALA A 3 -22.91 30.47 7.82
CA ALA A 3 -23.24 29.05 7.75
C ALA A 3 -21.96 28.25 7.45
N PHE A 4 -21.54 27.42 8.39
CA PHE A 4 -20.55 26.38 8.13
C PHE A 4 -21.17 25.39 7.15
N PRO A 5 -20.49 25.03 6.04
CA PRO A 5 -21.05 24.06 5.09
C PRO A 5 -21.32 22.74 5.81
N PRO A 6 -22.41 22.02 5.47
CA PRO A 6 -22.79 20.80 6.16
C PRO A 6 -21.61 19.84 6.13
N ASP A 7 -21.14 19.53 7.33
CA ASP A 7 -20.05 18.61 7.58
C ASP A 7 -20.39 17.30 6.86
N ARG A 8 -19.69 17.01 5.76
CA ARG A 8 -19.95 15.81 4.96
C ARG A 8 -19.85 14.64 5.92
N SER A 9 -20.97 13.95 6.14
CA SER A 9 -21.10 12.93 7.18
C SER A 9 -19.91 11.95 7.13
N ALA A 10 -19.51 11.41 8.28
CA ALA A 10 -18.44 10.42 8.35
C ALA A 10 -18.63 9.29 7.31
N ALA A 11 -19.88 8.93 7.02
CA ALA A 11 -20.26 7.98 5.98
C ALA A 11 -19.85 8.42 4.57
N GLU A 12 -20.05 9.69 4.20
CA GLU A 12 -19.68 10.23 2.89
C GLU A 12 -18.15 10.33 2.73
N ARG A 13 -17.41 10.62 3.81
CA ARG A 13 -15.93 10.55 3.84
C ARG A 13 -15.45 9.12 3.58
N GLN A 14 -16.04 8.15 4.27
CA GLN A 14 -15.68 6.74 4.13
C GLN A 14 -16.05 6.18 2.75
N ARG A 15 -17.21 6.58 2.21
CA ARG A 15 -17.64 6.23 0.85
C ARG A 15 -16.61 6.70 -0.19
N ARG A 16 -16.14 7.95 -0.10
CA ARG A 16 -15.12 8.49 -1.01
C ARG A 16 -13.77 7.79 -0.86
N ARG A 17 -13.38 7.41 0.37
CA ARG A 17 -12.18 6.61 0.62
C ARG A 17 -12.25 5.25 -0.08
N ARG A 18 -13.34 4.50 0.12
CA ARG A 18 -13.56 3.21 -0.57
C ARG A 18 -13.59 3.37 -2.09
N LEU A 19 -14.16 4.46 -2.60
CA LEU A 19 -14.20 4.74 -4.03
C LEU A 19 -12.80 5.02 -4.62
N ARG A 20 -11.94 5.72 -3.87
CA ARG A 20 -10.53 5.93 -4.24
C ARG A 20 -9.74 4.62 -4.17
N GLN A 21 -10.01 3.78 -3.18
CA GLN A 21 -9.40 2.45 -3.03
C GLN A 21 -9.73 1.55 -4.23
N ARG A 22 -11.01 1.43 -4.58
CA ARG A 22 -11.47 0.64 -5.74
C ARG A 22 -10.91 1.13 -7.08
N ARG A 23 -10.59 2.42 -7.18
CA ARG A 23 -9.99 3.02 -8.38
C ARG A 23 -8.45 2.94 -8.40
N GLY A 24 -7.82 2.31 -7.40
CA GLY A 24 -6.36 2.26 -7.29
C GLY A 24 -5.69 3.62 -7.01
N LEU A 25 -6.47 4.63 -6.62
CA LEU A 25 -6.00 6.00 -6.39
C LEU A 25 -5.52 6.24 -4.94
N LEU A 26 -5.52 5.20 -4.12
CA LEU A 26 -4.99 5.24 -2.76
C LEU A 26 -3.50 4.94 -2.83
N ARG A 27 -2.71 6.01 -2.80
CA ARG A 27 -1.25 5.94 -2.81
C ARG A 27 -0.79 5.49 -1.43
N LEU A 28 -0.53 4.19 -1.28
CA LEU A 28 0.16 3.64 -0.11
C LEU A 28 1.64 4.02 -0.25
N SER A 29 2.17 4.71 0.75
CA SER A 29 3.60 5.05 0.85
C SER A 29 4.14 4.28 2.04
N PHE A 30 5.11 3.41 1.79
CA PHE A 30 5.86 2.73 2.83
C PHE A 30 7.22 3.41 2.89
N ASP A 31 7.54 4.05 4.01
CA ASP A 31 8.92 4.40 4.31
C ASP A 31 9.59 3.15 4.88
N VAL A 32 10.42 2.51 4.06
CA VAL A 32 11.26 1.40 4.48
C VAL A 32 12.70 1.85 4.29
N ASP A 33 13.50 1.73 5.35
CA ASP A 33 14.95 1.90 5.23
C ASP A 33 15.45 0.90 4.17
N GLU A 34 16.26 1.37 3.21
CA GLU A 34 16.59 0.62 2.00
C GLU A 34 17.29 -0.71 2.34
N VAL A 35 18.06 -0.74 3.44
CA VAL A 35 18.70 -1.94 3.98
C VAL A 35 17.67 -2.93 4.54
N GLN A 36 16.68 -2.43 5.28
CA GLN A 36 15.63 -3.27 5.89
C GLN A 36 14.61 -3.76 4.86
N HIS A 37 14.47 -3.08 3.73
CA HIS A 37 13.54 -3.46 2.68
C HIS A 37 13.90 -4.81 2.04
N VAL A 38 15.18 -5.02 1.72
CA VAL A 38 15.65 -6.30 1.15
C VAL A 38 15.53 -7.44 2.16
N GLU A 39 15.94 -7.20 3.41
CA GLU A 39 15.79 -8.18 4.50
C GLU A 39 14.33 -8.56 4.73
N LEU A 40 13.42 -7.58 4.71
CA LEU A 40 11.98 -7.81 4.80
C LEU A 40 11.48 -8.70 3.66
N LEU A 41 11.87 -8.41 2.41
CA LEU A 41 11.45 -9.19 1.25
C LEU A 41 11.95 -10.64 1.31
N ILE A 42 13.15 -10.85 1.85
CA ILE A 42 13.71 -12.20 2.07
C ILE A 42 12.97 -12.92 3.20
N ALA A 43 12.82 -12.26 4.36
CA ALA A 43 12.16 -12.85 5.53
C ALA A 43 10.68 -13.18 5.27
N SER A 44 10.01 -12.36 4.44
CA SER A 44 8.62 -12.60 4.01
C SER A 44 8.49 -13.59 2.84
N GLY A 45 9.60 -14.09 2.29
CA GLY A 45 9.62 -15.09 1.22
C GLY A 45 9.28 -14.55 -0.17
N TYR A 46 9.24 -13.23 -0.36
CA TYR A 46 8.97 -12.60 -1.65
C TYR A 46 10.22 -12.47 -2.54
N LEU A 47 11.40 -12.50 -1.94
CA LEU A 47 12.71 -12.46 -2.60
C LEU A 47 13.58 -13.60 -2.08
N ARG A 48 14.38 -14.23 -2.95
CA ARG A 48 15.37 -15.21 -2.52
C ARG A 48 16.68 -14.51 -2.16
N ALA A 49 17.41 -15.05 -1.19
CA ALA A 49 18.66 -14.44 -0.71
C ALA A 49 19.75 -14.32 -1.80
N ASP A 50 19.76 -15.24 -2.77
CA ASP A 50 20.66 -15.20 -3.94
C ASP A 50 20.30 -14.08 -4.95
N GLN A 51 19.17 -13.41 -4.76
CA GLN A 51 18.68 -12.30 -5.60
C GLN A 51 18.73 -10.95 -4.88
N ALA A 52 19.40 -10.87 -3.72
CA ALA A 52 19.42 -9.68 -2.87
C ALA A 52 20.06 -8.44 -3.52
N GLU A 53 20.88 -8.64 -4.56
CA GLU A 53 21.52 -7.55 -5.32
C GLU A 53 20.87 -7.32 -6.70
N ASP A 54 19.91 -8.16 -7.10
CA ASP A 54 19.20 -8.04 -8.36
C ASP A 54 18.06 -7.02 -8.24
N ARG A 55 18.30 -5.83 -8.82
CA ARG A 55 17.36 -4.72 -8.79
C ARG A 55 16.01 -5.03 -9.43
N GLU A 56 15.98 -5.84 -10.50
CA GLU A 56 14.71 -6.21 -11.14
C GLU A 56 13.92 -7.18 -10.24
N ALA A 57 14.62 -8.15 -9.63
CA ALA A 57 14.01 -9.08 -8.69
C ALA A 57 13.44 -8.36 -7.45
N ILE A 58 14.17 -7.40 -6.88
CA ILE A 58 13.71 -6.58 -5.75
C ILE A 58 12.44 -5.79 -6.12
N ASN A 59 12.43 -5.15 -7.29
CA ASN A 59 11.28 -4.39 -7.76
C ASN A 59 10.04 -5.28 -7.93
N LEU A 60 10.21 -6.46 -8.53
CA LEU A 60 9.12 -7.41 -8.73
C LEU A 60 8.59 -7.97 -7.39
N ALA A 61 9.48 -8.32 -6.46
CA ALA A 61 9.14 -8.76 -5.12
C ALA A 61 8.35 -7.68 -4.36
N THR A 62 8.80 -6.43 -4.45
CA THR A 62 8.12 -5.27 -3.87
C THR A 62 6.71 -5.08 -4.43
N GLN A 63 6.54 -5.18 -5.76
CA GLN A 63 5.24 -5.09 -6.39
C GLN A 63 4.29 -6.21 -5.92
N ARG A 64 4.79 -7.44 -5.80
CA ARG A 64 3.99 -8.57 -5.30
C ARG A 64 3.55 -8.38 -3.85
N LEU A 65 4.45 -7.91 -2.98
CA LEU A 65 4.13 -7.58 -1.60
C LEU A 65 3.05 -6.48 -1.54
N ASN A 66 3.21 -5.41 -2.31
CA ASN A 66 2.22 -4.32 -2.37
C ASN A 66 0.85 -4.79 -2.88
N GLN A 67 0.81 -5.64 -3.90
CA GLN A 67 -0.44 -6.22 -4.39
C GLN A 67 -1.11 -7.09 -3.32
N ARG A 68 -0.35 -7.89 -2.57
CA ARG A 68 -0.87 -8.71 -1.46
C ARG A 68 -1.49 -7.84 -0.38
N LEU A 69 -0.79 -6.79 0.05
CA LEU A 69 -1.25 -5.87 1.09
C LEU A 69 -2.49 -5.10 0.63
N ALA A 70 -2.51 -4.66 -0.63
CA ALA A 70 -3.67 -3.99 -1.22
C ALA A 70 -4.91 -4.90 -1.28
N VAL A 71 -4.76 -6.19 -1.57
CA VAL A 71 -5.86 -7.17 -1.56
C VAL A 71 -6.36 -7.45 -0.13
N ALA A 72 -5.47 -7.55 0.84
CA ALA A 72 -5.85 -7.77 2.25
C ALA A 72 -6.71 -6.63 2.81
N ASP A 73 -6.47 -5.39 2.36
CA ASP A 73 -7.19 -4.18 2.80
C ASP A 73 -8.56 -3.98 2.09
N VAL A 74 -8.87 -4.76 1.03
CA VAL A 74 -10.15 -4.69 0.30
C VAL A 74 -11.19 -5.69 0.85
N VAL A 75 -10.75 -6.71 1.59
CA VAL A 75 -11.62 -7.80 2.10
C VAL A 75 -12.11 -7.55 3.54
N GLN A 76 -11.73 -6.44 4.18
CA GLN A 76 -12.29 -5.98 5.46
C GLN A 76 -13.47 -5.00 5.28
#